data_AF-A0A7U9NEY5-F1
#
_entry.id   AF-A0A7U9NEY5-F1
#
_cell.length_a   1.000
_cell.length_b   1.000
_cell.length_c   1.000
_cell.angle_alpha   90.00
_cell.angle_beta   90.00
_cell.angle_gamma   90.00
#
_symmetry.space_group_name_H-M   'P 1'
#
loop_
_entity.id
_entity.type
_entity.pdbx_description
1 polymer ?
#
loop_
_entity_poly.entity_id
_entity_poly.type
_entity_poly.pdbx_seq_one_letter_code
_entity_poly.pdbx_strand_id
1 'polypeptide(L)'
;MPKRTEIVMDEYIGVLEKIKERITQAQYQVMTNANVERNILFWNIGKVILQYSQWGNKFVETLSKDLRMTYPSREGYSVRNLNYMKQFAC
;
A
#
# COMPACT_ATOMS: atom_id res chain seq x y z
N MET A 1 28.13 -43.42 13.83
CA MET A 1 27.25 -43.53 12.65
C MET A 1 26.34 -42.30 12.61
N PRO A 2 26.28 -41.53 11.53
CA PRO A 2 25.33 -40.43 11.43
C PRO A 2 23.92 -41.03 11.37
N LYS A 3 23.05 -40.66 12.32
CA LYS A 3 21.63 -41.03 12.25
C LYS A 3 21.06 -40.40 10.98
N ARG A 4 20.56 -41.25 10.08
CA ARG A 4 19.79 -40.80 8.92
C ARG A 4 18.48 -40.26 9.48
N THR A 5 18.29 -38.95 9.48
CA THR A 5 17.04 -38.33 9.94
C THR A 5 16.00 -38.58 8.85
N GLU A 6 15.22 -39.66 9.00
CA GLU A 6 14.07 -39.87 8.15
C GLU A 6 13.03 -38.79 8.45
N ILE A 7 12.53 -38.16 7.40
CA ILE A 7 11.44 -37.20 7.50
C ILE A 7 10.17 -38.01 7.77
N VAL A 8 9.62 -37.86 8.96
CA VAL A 8 8.28 -38.38 9.28
C VAL A 8 7.28 -37.49 8.55
N MET A 9 6.56 -38.07 7.57
CA MET A 9 5.71 -37.30 6.64
C MET A 9 4.65 -36.45 7.37
N ASP A 10 4.02 -37.01 8.40
CA ASP A 10 3.00 -36.29 9.18
C ASP A 10 3.59 -35.11 9.96
N GLU A 11 4.78 -35.27 10.53
CA GLU A 11 5.50 -34.19 11.21
C GLU A 11 5.90 -33.09 10.22
N TYR A 12 6.39 -33.48 9.03
CA TYR A 12 6.73 -32.55 7.97
C TYR A 12 5.53 -31.75 7.48
N ILE A 13 4.39 -32.41 7.24
CA ILE A 13 3.14 -31.73 6.86
C ILE A 13 2.75 -30.73 7.96
N GLY A 14 2.84 -31.12 9.24
CA GLY A 14 2.58 -30.22 10.36
C GLY A 14 3.51 -29.00 10.40
N VAL A 15 4.81 -29.18 10.11
CA VAL A 15 5.78 -28.07 10.01
C VAL A 15 5.47 -27.18 8.81
N LEU A 16 5.17 -27.78 7.65
CA LEU A 16 4.85 -27.07 6.42
C LEU A 16 3.61 -26.19 6.59
N GLU A 17 2.54 -26.71 7.19
CA GLU A 17 1.32 -25.95 7.41
C GLU A 17 1.55 -24.78 8.38
N LYS A 18 2.32 -24.98 9.45
CA LYS A 18 2.72 -23.89 10.36
C LYS A 18 3.50 -22.79 9.64
N ILE A 19 4.40 -23.15 8.73
CA ILE A 19 5.18 -22.19 7.94
C ILE A 19 4.26 -21.42 7.00
N LYS A 20 3.38 -22.11 6.27
CA LYS A 20 2.40 -21.47 5.38
C LYS A 20 1.51 -20.49 6.13
N GLU A 21 0.97 -20.91 7.28
CA GLU A 21 0.14 -20.06 8.12
C GLU A 21 0.91 -18.79 8.53
N ARG A 22 2.16 -18.94 8.98
CA ARG A 22 2.99 -17.80 9.36
C ARG A 22 3.26 -16.85 8.19
N ILE A 23 3.51 -17.38 6.99
CA ILE A 23 3.69 -16.59 5.76
C ILE A 23 2.41 -15.81 5.46
N THR A 24 1.26 -16.47 5.45
CA THR A 24 -0.03 -15.84 5.14
C THR A 24 -0.36 -14.74 6.15
N GLN A 25 -0.16 -15.00 7.45
CA GLN A 25 -0.36 -14.00 8.50
C GLN A 25 0.56 -12.78 8.32
N ALA A 26 1.84 -13.01 8.00
CA ALA A 26 2.79 -11.93 7.77
C ALA A 26 2.40 -11.08 6.55
N GLN A 27 2.00 -11.73 5.44
CA GLN A 27 1.53 -11.05 4.24
C GLN A 27 0.27 -10.22 4.52
N TYR A 28 -0.69 -10.77 5.26
CA TYR A 28 -1.90 -10.06 5.65
C TYR A 28 -1.60 -8.82 6.52
N GLN A 29 -0.68 -8.94 7.47
CA GLN A 29 -0.26 -7.81 8.30
C GLN A 29 0.40 -6.71 7.48
N VAL A 30 1.30 -7.08 6.55
CA VAL A 30 1.97 -6.13 5.66
C VAL A 30 0.94 -5.42 4.78
N MET A 31 0.01 -6.15 4.17
CA MET A 31 -1.03 -5.57 3.33
C MET A 31 -1.94 -4.63 4.11
N THR A 32 -2.35 -5.02 5.32
CA THR A 32 -3.18 -4.18 6.20
C THR A 32 -2.46 -2.89 6.58
N ASN A 33 -1.21 -2.99 7.04
CA ASN A 33 -0.42 -1.81 7.42
C ASN A 33 -0.16 -0.89 6.22
N ALA A 34 0.16 -1.45 5.05
CA ALA A 34 0.36 -0.68 3.83
C ALA A 34 -0.93 0.06 3.40
N ASN A 35 -2.09 -0.57 3.56
CA ASN A 35 -3.37 0.07 3.27
C ASN A 35 -3.67 1.23 4.25
N VAL A 36 -3.39 1.05 5.54
CA VAL A 36 -3.53 2.12 6.54
C VAL A 36 -2.63 3.31 6.19
N GLU A 37 -1.35 3.07 5.94
CA GLU A 37 -0.40 4.12 5.56
C GLU A 37 -0.78 4.81 4.25
N ARG A 38 -1.30 4.05 3.27
CA ARG A 38 -1.80 4.62 2.02
C ARG A 38 -2.98 5.57 2.26
N ASN A 39 -3.92 5.20 3.13
CA ASN A 39 -5.05 6.05 3.48
C ASN A 39 -4.58 7.34 4.18
N ILE A 40 -3.65 7.22 5.13
CA ILE A 40 -3.05 8.38 5.82
C ILE A 40 -2.36 9.30 4.80
N LEU A 41 -1.56 8.74 3.88
CA LEU A 41 -0.91 9.50 2.81
C LEU A 41 -1.93 10.23 1.94
N PHE A 42 -2.99 9.55 1.52
CA PHE A 42 -4.03 10.12 0.65
C PHE A 42 -4.79 11.24 1.34
N TRP A 43 -5.09 11.09 2.64
CA TRP A 43 -5.69 12.14 3.44
C TRP A 43 -4.76 13.36 3.56
N ASN A 44 -3.47 13.15 3.86
CA ASN A 44 -2.48 14.22 3.96
C ASN A 44 -2.34 15.01 2.64
N ILE A 45 -2.28 14.31 1.49
CA ILE A 45 -2.27 14.95 0.16
C ILE A 45 -3.54 15.79 -0.02
N GLY A 46 -4.71 15.25 0.35
CA GLY A 46 -5.96 15.99 0.34
C GLY A 46 -5.93 17.28 1.15
N LYS A 47 -5.37 17.25 2.37
CA LYS A 47 -5.19 18.45 3.21
C LYS A 47 -4.31 19.50 2.54
N VAL A 48 -3.20 19.08 1.91
CA VAL A 48 -2.33 19.99 1.15
C VAL A 48 -3.11 20.61 -0.02
N ILE A 49 -3.88 19.81 -0.76
CA ILE A 49 -4.67 20.34 -1.88
C ILE A 49 -5.70 21.38 -1.39
N LEU A 50 -6.33 21.14 -0.24
CA LEU A 50 -7.27 22.09 0.37
C LEU A 50 -6.62 23.41 0.76
N GLN A 51 -5.42 23.35 1.34
CA GLN A 51 -4.63 24.53 1.73
C GLN A 51 -4.33 25.47 0.55
N TYR A 52 -4.22 24.93 -0.66
CA TYR A 52 -3.94 25.69 -1.88
C TYR A 52 -5.15 25.74 -2.83
N SER A 53 -6.37 25.54 -2.31
CA SER A 53 -7.58 25.51 -3.12
C SER A 53 -7.86 26.81 -3.89
N GLN A 54 -7.36 27.95 -3.39
CA GLN A 54 -7.40 29.24 -4.06
C GLN A 54 -6.67 29.29 -5.40
N TRP A 55 -5.78 28.34 -5.69
CA TRP A 55 -5.08 28.24 -6.98
C TRP A 55 -5.91 27.55 -8.08
N GLY A 56 -7.09 27.02 -7.73
CA GLY A 56 -8.06 26.49 -8.68
C GLY A 56 -7.63 25.20 -9.39
N ASN A 57 -8.33 24.85 -10.48
CA ASN A 57 -8.19 23.54 -11.14
C ASN A 57 -6.81 23.32 -11.78
N LYS A 58 -6.19 24.39 -12.29
CA LYS A 58 -4.87 24.30 -12.94
C LYS A 58 -3.77 23.80 -11.99
N PHE A 59 -3.90 24.08 -10.70
CA PHE A 59 -3.00 23.53 -9.67
C PHE A 59 -3.09 22.01 -9.61
N VAL A 60 -4.30 21.45 -9.55
CA VAL A 60 -4.51 19.98 -9.46
C VAL A 60 -4.05 19.28 -10.73
N GLU A 61 -4.27 19.89 -11.90
CA GLU A 61 -3.78 19.37 -13.19
C GLU A 61 -2.25 19.33 -13.25
N THR A 62 -1.59 20.42 -12.84
CA THR A 62 -0.13 20.52 -12.82
C THR A 62 0.46 19.53 -11.82
N LEU A 63 -0.09 19.47 -10.61
CA LEU A 63 0.31 18.52 -9.57
C LEU A 63 0.17 17.07 -10.03
N SER A 64 -0.92 16.73 -10.72
CA SER A 64 -1.11 15.38 -11.28
C SER A 64 -0.03 15.04 -12.30
N LYS A 65 0.31 15.97 -13.19
CA LYS A 65 1.34 15.76 -14.21
C LYS A 65 2.70 15.52 -13.55
N ASP A 66 3.08 16.38 -12.61
CA ASP A 66 4.39 16.30 -11.94
C ASP A 66 4.51 15.00 -11.13
N LEU A 67 3.49 14.66 -10.34
CA LEU A 67 3.51 13.41 -9.54
C LEU A 67 3.59 12.16 -10.42
N ARG A 68 2.93 12.14 -11.58
CA ARG A 68 2.99 11.00 -12.51
C ARG A 68 4.32 10.93 -13.25
N MET A 69 4.97 12.07 -13.50
CA MET A 69 6.32 12.10 -14.06
C MET A 69 7.37 11.62 -13.05
N THR A 70 7.24 12.02 -11.78
CA THR A 70 8.16 11.59 -10.72
C THR A 70 7.93 10.13 -10.32
N TYR A 71 6.68 9.67 -10.34
CA TYR A 71 6.31 8.32 -9.89
C TYR A 71 5.54 7.54 -10.98
N PRO A 72 6.17 7.21 -12.12
CA PRO A 72 5.48 6.65 -13.29
C PRO A 72 4.85 5.27 -13.04
N SER A 73 5.43 4.47 -12.14
CA SER A 73 4.93 3.14 -11.77
C SER A 73 3.91 3.15 -10.63
N ARG A 74 3.57 4.33 -10.08
CA ARG A 74 2.61 4.44 -8.96
C ARG A 74 1.26 4.92 -9.45
N GLU A 75 0.23 4.16 -9.11
CA GLU A 75 -1.16 4.55 -9.33
C GLU A 75 -1.63 5.54 -8.23
N GLY A 76 -2.73 6.25 -8.48
CA GLY A 76 -3.32 7.15 -7.48
C GLY A 76 -3.13 8.64 -7.75
N TYR A 77 -2.28 9.05 -8.69
CA TYR A 77 -1.96 10.48 -8.92
C TYR A 77 -2.60 11.09 -10.16
N SER A 78 -3.71 10.54 -10.65
CA SER A 78 -4.53 11.19 -11.68
C SER A 78 -5.26 12.41 -11.09
N VAL A 79 -5.61 13.39 -11.92
CA VAL A 79 -6.44 14.55 -11.51
C VAL A 79 -7.69 14.11 -10.77
N ARG A 80 -8.37 13.07 -11.27
CA ARG A 80 -9.55 12.48 -10.62
C ARG A 80 -9.24 11.99 -9.20
N ASN A 81 -8.15 11.24 -9.03
CA ASN A 81 -7.79 10.71 -7.71
C ASN A 81 -7.32 11.81 -6.75
N LEU A 82 -6.62 12.83 -7.22
CA LEU A 82 -6.27 14.00 -6.40
C LEU A 82 -7.52 14.75 -5.93
N ASN A 83 -8.55 14.87 -6.78
CA ASN A 83 -9.84 15.42 -6.38
C ASN A 83 -10.57 14.54 -5.36
N TYR A 84 -10.44 13.21 -5.45
CA TYR A 84 -10.95 12.31 -4.40
C TYR A 84 -10.18 12.43 -3.10
N MET A 85 -8.86 12.58 -3.13
CA MET A 85 -8.05 12.86 -1.94
C MET A 85 -8.47 14.16 -1.28
N LYS A 86 -8.68 15.23 -2.07
CA LYS A 86 -9.22 16.50 -1.60
C LYS A 86 -10.56 16.30 -0.89
N GLN A 87 -11.50 15.58 -1.51
CA GLN A 87 -12.83 15.29 -0.92
C GLN A 87 -12.72 14.44 0.35
N PHE A 88 -11.80 13.47 0.39
CA PHE A 88 -11.56 12.62 1.55
C PHE A 88 -11.03 13.39 2.77
N ALA A 89 -10.39 14.54 2.55
CA ALA A 89 -9.79 15.37 3.58
C ALA A 89 -10.65 16.59 3.99
N CYS A 90 -11.79 16.79 3.31
CA CYS A 90 -12.83 17.77 3.67
C CYS A 90 -13.70 17.22 4.79
#